data_AF-A0A7J6HIT4-F1
#
_entry.id   AF-A0A7J6HIT4-F1
#
_cell.length_a   1.000
_cell.length_b   1.000
_cell.length_c   1.000
_cell.angle_alpha   90.00
_cell.angle_beta   90.00
_cell.angle_gamma   90.00
#
_symmetry.space_group_name_H-M   'P 1'
#
loop_
_entity.id
_entity.type
_entity.pdbx_description
1 polymer ?
#
loop_
_entity_poly.entity_id
_entity_poly.type
_entity_poly.pdbx_seq_one_letter_code
_entity_poly.pdbx_strand_id
1 'polypeptide(L)'
;MMGSGKTTVGKILSQALGYSFSDCDTLIEQEADGISVAEIFKLHGEGFFRDKEAEVLRQLSLMRCVVVSIGGGAVVRNINWKYMQKGITVWLDVPLDALAQRIFDVGTGSRPLLPNESGDIYSKLDIFS
;
A
#
# COMPACT_ATOMS: atom_id res chain seq x y z
N MET A 1 3.89 -0.50 4.86
CA MET A 1 4.32 0.61 5.75
C MET A 1 4.88 1.77 4.93
N MET A 2 4.66 3.03 5.29
CA MET A 2 5.44 4.16 4.73
C MET A 2 6.93 3.97 5.11
N GLY A 3 7.85 4.45 4.29
CA GLY A 3 9.30 4.32 4.54
C GLY A 3 9.92 2.94 4.23
N SER A 4 9.12 1.94 3.84
CA SER A 4 9.64 0.59 3.51
C SER A 4 10.31 0.48 2.13
N GLY A 5 10.41 1.57 1.37
CA GLY A 5 11.09 1.57 0.06
C GLY A 5 10.30 1.00 -1.12
N LYS A 6 9.00 0.66 -0.96
CA LYS A 6 8.16 0.08 -2.03
C LYS A 6 8.16 0.89 -3.32
N THR A 7 8.04 2.22 -3.23
CA THR A 7 8.05 3.08 -4.41
C THR A 7 9.40 3.03 -5.12
N THR A 8 10.51 3.05 -4.37
CA THR A 8 11.86 2.96 -4.93
C THR A 8 12.11 1.61 -5.59
N VAL A 9 11.86 0.51 -4.87
CA VAL A 9 12.03 -0.85 -5.38
C VAL A 9 11.10 -1.12 -6.55
N GLY A 10 9.85 -0.70 -6.47
CA GLY A 10 8.85 -0.87 -7.52
C GLY A 10 9.23 -0.16 -8.82
N LYS A 11 9.75 1.07 -8.76
CA LYS A 11 10.26 1.79 -9.94
C LYS A 11 11.48 1.11 -10.57
N ILE A 12 12.42 0.62 -9.77
CA ILE A 12 13.59 -0.10 -10.27
C ILE A 12 13.15 -1.41 -10.96
N LEU A 13 12.26 -2.16 -10.31
CA LEU A 13 11.74 -3.42 -10.84
C LEU A 13 10.96 -3.21 -12.14
N SER A 14 10.11 -2.17 -12.21
CA SER A 14 9.34 -1.88 -13.41
C SER A 14 10.26 -1.54 -14.59
N GLN A 15 11.32 -0.76 -14.36
CA GLN A 15 12.32 -0.46 -15.38
C GLN A 15 13.06 -1.72 -15.86
N ALA A 16 13.49 -2.57 -14.93
CA ALA A 16 14.19 -3.81 -15.27
C ALA A 16 13.33 -4.79 -16.09
N LEU A 17 12.01 -4.81 -15.85
CA LEU A 17 11.06 -5.66 -16.57
C LEU A 17 10.49 -5.02 -17.85
N GLY A 18 10.72 -3.72 -18.07
CA GLY A 18 10.05 -2.96 -19.13
C GLY A 18 8.54 -2.76 -18.88
N TYR A 19 8.13 -2.72 -17.61
CA TYR A 19 6.74 -2.62 -17.16
C TYR A 19 6.40 -1.19 -16.73
N SER A 20 5.11 -0.85 -16.69
CA SER A 20 4.66 0.38 -16.04
C SER A 20 4.73 0.27 -14.52
N PHE A 21 4.79 1.41 -13.83
CA PHE A 21 4.72 1.49 -12.37
C PHE A 21 3.51 2.30 -11.94
N SER A 22 2.75 1.78 -10.97
CA SER A 22 1.61 2.46 -10.37
C SER A 22 1.73 2.45 -8.84
N ASP A 23 1.44 3.59 -8.21
CA ASP A 23 1.27 3.67 -6.77
C ASP A 23 -0.22 3.77 -6.42
N CYS A 24 -0.70 2.84 -5.58
CA CYS A 24 -2.11 2.73 -5.24
C CYS A 24 -2.63 4.00 -4.54
N ASP A 25 -1.85 4.59 -3.63
CA ASP A 25 -2.27 5.78 -2.89
C ASP A 25 -2.41 6.97 -3.85
N THR A 26 -1.47 7.14 -4.80
CA THR A 26 -1.57 8.17 -5.84
C THR A 26 -2.81 7.99 -6.73
N LEU A 27 -3.17 6.76 -7.09
CA LEU A 27 -4.37 6.50 -7.89
C LEU A 27 -5.66 6.77 -7.10
N ILE A 28 -5.68 6.48 -5.80
CA ILE A 28 -6.81 6.81 -4.93
C ILE A 28 -7.02 8.33 -4.86
N GLU A 29 -5.93 9.11 -4.71
CA GLU A 29 -5.99 10.58 -4.71
C GLU A 29 -6.54 11.10 -6.05
N GLN A 30 -6.10 10.53 -7.17
CA GLN A 30 -6.61 10.88 -8.51
C GLN A 30 -8.11 10.57 -8.67
N GLU A 31 -8.58 9.42 -8.18
CA GLU A 31 -10.00 9.06 -8.20
C GLU A 31 -10.86 9.82 -7.17
N ALA A 32 -10.23 10.54 -6.25
CA ALA A 32 -10.88 11.37 -5.24
C ALA A 32 -10.72 12.86 -5.57
N ASP A 33 -10.85 13.24 -6.85
CA ASP A 33 -10.77 14.64 -7.30
C ASP A 33 -9.45 15.36 -6.91
N GLY A 34 -8.38 14.59 -6.70
CA GLY A 34 -7.05 15.10 -6.37
C GLY A 34 -6.84 15.49 -4.91
N ILE A 35 -7.77 15.20 -3.99
CA ILE A 35 -7.52 15.44 -2.56
C ILE A 35 -6.55 14.40 -2.00
N SER A 36 -5.70 14.83 -1.06
CA SER A 36 -4.68 13.95 -0.49
C SER A 36 -5.29 12.82 0.34
N VAL A 37 -4.57 11.72 0.51
CA VAL A 37 -5.00 10.62 1.41
C VAL A 37 -5.32 11.16 2.81
N ALA A 38 -4.50 12.05 3.35
CA ALA A 38 -4.76 12.67 4.65
C ALA A 38 -6.11 13.42 4.71
N GLU A 39 -6.46 14.14 3.64
CA GLU A 39 -7.75 14.81 3.52
C GLU A 39 -8.91 13.82 3.35
N ILE A 40 -8.73 12.74 2.59
CA ILE A 40 -9.74 11.68 2.47
C ILE A 40 -10.07 11.11 3.85
N PHE A 41 -9.04 10.77 4.65
CA PHE A 41 -9.25 10.27 6.00
C PHE A 41 -9.95 11.31 6.89
N LYS A 42 -9.60 12.59 6.76
CA LYS A 42 -10.20 13.68 7.56
C LYS A 42 -11.65 13.98 7.19
N LEU A 43 -11.99 13.97 5.90
CA LEU A 43 -13.29 14.39 5.38
C LEU A 43 -14.29 13.23 5.28
N HIS A 44 -13.82 12.04 4.90
CA HIS A 44 -14.66 10.89 4.58
C HIS A 44 -14.44 9.68 5.49
N GLY A 45 -13.37 9.70 6.30
CA GLY A 45 -13.03 8.63 7.24
C GLY A 45 -12.34 7.43 6.58
N GLU A 46 -11.87 6.51 7.42
CA GLU A 46 -11.12 5.34 6.97
C GLU A 46 -11.97 4.40 6.10
N GLY A 47 -13.24 4.17 6.44
CA GLY A 47 -14.11 3.25 5.69
C GLY A 47 -14.17 3.59 4.20
N PHE A 48 -14.39 4.88 3.89
CA PHE A 48 -14.40 5.38 2.52
C PHE A 48 -13.06 5.18 1.81
N PHE A 49 -11.95 5.51 2.48
CA PHE A 49 -10.61 5.27 1.92
C PHE A 49 -10.41 3.78 1.58
N ARG A 50 -10.85 2.87 2.45
CA ARG A 50 -10.72 1.43 2.22
C ARG A 50 -11.62 0.90 1.11
N ASP A 51 -12.77 1.52 0.87
CA ASP A 51 -13.63 1.21 -0.27
C ASP A 51 -12.94 1.60 -1.58
N LYS A 52 -12.35 2.80 -1.63
CA LYS A 52 -11.54 3.27 -2.77
C LYS A 52 -10.29 2.42 -2.99
N GLU A 53 -9.58 2.05 -1.93
CA GLU A 53 -8.40 1.18 -1.99
C GLU A 53 -8.74 -0.18 -2.63
N ALA A 54 -9.89 -0.76 -2.29
CA ALA A 54 -10.33 -2.02 -2.88
C ALA A 54 -10.71 -1.88 -4.36
N GLU A 55 -11.37 -0.77 -4.74
CA GLU A 55 -11.76 -0.51 -6.13
C GLU A 55 -10.54 -0.27 -7.03
N VAL A 56 -9.59 0.56 -6.58
CA VAL A 56 -8.33 0.81 -7.30
C VAL A 56 -7.53 -0.48 -7.46
N LEU A 57 -7.42 -1.30 -6.40
CA LEU A 57 -6.76 -2.61 -6.50
C LEU A 57 -7.47 -3.56 -7.46
N ARG A 58 -8.80 -3.55 -7.49
CA ARG A 58 -9.59 -4.33 -8.45
C ARG A 58 -9.22 -3.95 -9.87
N GLN A 59 -9.17 -2.65 -10.19
CA GLN A 59 -8.81 -2.16 -11.52
C GLN A 59 -7.36 -2.52 -11.89
N LEU A 60 -6.41 -2.27 -10.98
CA LEU A 60 -5.00 -2.62 -11.18
C LEU A 60 -4.80 -4.13 -11.42
N SER A 61 -5.60 -4.98 -10.76
CA SER A 61 -5.54 -6.43 -10.94
C SER A 61 -5.95 -6.93 -12.33
N LEU A 62 -6.54 -6.05 -13.15
CA LEU A 62 -6.92 -6.34 -14.54
C LEU A 62 -5.83 -5.88 -15.54
N MET A 63 -4.88 -5.07 -15.09
CA MET A 63 -3.79 -4.57 -15.93
C MET A 63 -2.72 -5.65 -16.15
N ARG A 64 -2.00 -5.55 -17.26
CA ARG A 64 -0.85 -6.40 -17.60
C ARG A 64 0.42 -5.56 -17.64
N CYS A 65 1.56 -6.21 -17.41
CA CYS A 65 2.89 -5.58 -17.47
C CYS A 65 2.99 -4.33 -16.59
N VAL A 66 2.52 -4.43 -15.34
CA VAL A 66 2.53 -3.35 -14.35
C VAL A 66 3.13 -3.84 -13.03
N VAL A 67 3.94 -3.00 -12.39
CA VAL A 67 4.39 -3.16 -11.01
C VAL A 67 3.59 -2.20 -10.13
N VAL A 68 2.98 -2.72 -9.07
CA VAL A 68 2.10 -1.94 -8.20
C VAL A 68 2.71 -1.80 -6.81
N SER A 69 2.86 -0.56 -6.34
CA SER A 69 3.11 -0.23 -4.93
C SER A 69 1.77 -0.08 -4.21
N ILE A 70 1.60 -0.77 -3.08
CA ILE A 70 0.38 -0.72 -2.27
C ILE A 70 0.64 -0.13 -0.88
N GLY A 71 -0.36 0.57 -0.34
CA GLY A 71 -0.37 1.06 1.03
C GLY A 71 -0.25 -0.08 2.04
N GLY A 72 0.38 0.18 3.19
CA GLY A 72 0.61 -0.86 4.21
C GLY A 72 -0.66 -1.46 4.80
N GLY A 73 -1.78 -0.75 4.71
CA GLY A 73 -3.06 -1.23 5.20
C GLY A 73 -3.88 -2.00 4.15
N ALA A 74 -3.40 -2.18 2.93
CA ALA A 74 -4.14 -2.87 1.87
C ALA A 74 -4.45 -4.33 2.22
N VAL A 75 -3.60 -4.95 3.04
CA VAL A 75 -3.78 -6.34 3.51
C VAL A 75 -4.90 -6.52 4.54
N VAL A 76 -5.44 -5.43 5.10
CA VAL A 76 -6.47 -5.47 6.15
C VAL A 76 -7.80 -6.03 5.64
N ARG A 77 -8.18 -5.72 4.39
CA ARG A 77 -9.43 -6.22 3.80
C ARG A 77 -9.17 -7.49 3.00
N ASN A 78 -9.87 -8.57 3.36
CA ASN A 78 -9.69 -9.87 2.71
C ASN A 78 -9.97 -9.86 1.19
N ILE A 79 -10.84 -8.96 0.72
CA ILE A 79 -11.13 -8.81 -0.72
C ILE A 79 -9.88 -8.40 -1.53
N ASN A 80 -8.97 -7.62 -0.92
CA ASN A 80 -7.76 -7.15 -1.59
C ASN A 80 -6.79 -8.30 -1.89
N TRP A 81 -6.76 -9.34 -1.05
CA TRP A 81 -5.99 -10.56 -1.32
C TRP A 81 -6.42 -11.24 -2.62
N LYS A 82 -7.72 -11.29 -2.92
CA LYS A 82 -8.21 -11.85 -4.19
C LYS A 82 -7.71 -11.08 -5.41
N TYR A 83 -7.41 -9.79 -5.26
CA TYR A 83 -6.85 -8.97 -6.34
C TYR A 83 -5.34 -9.11 -6.44
N MET A 84 -4.64 -9.08 -5.30
CA MET A 84 -3.18 -9.23 -5.24
C MET A 84 -2.71 -10.62 -5.71
N GLN A 85 -3.48 -11.67 -5.43
CA GLN A 85 -3.18 -13.05 -5.84
C GLN A 85 -3.36 -13.32 -7.35
N LYS A 86 -3.88 -12.36 -8.12
CA LYS A 86 -3.89 -12.45 -9.60
C LYS A 86 -2.52 -12.19 -10.24
N GLY A 87 -1.59 -11.65 -9.46
CA GLY A 87 -0.20 -11.44 -9.84
C GLY A 87 0.77 -12.03 -8.81
N ILE A 88 2.03 -11.60 -8.89
CA ILE A 88 3.05 -11.96 -7.91
C ILE A 88 3.02 -10.91 -6.80
N THR A 89 2.74 -11.35 -5.56
CA THR A 89 2.78 -10.49 -4.39
C THR A 89 4.15 -10.61 -3.72
N VAL A 90 4.85 -9.48 -3.58
CA VAL A 90 6.17 -9.40 -2.93
C VAL A 90 6.06 -8.57 -1.67
N TRP A 91 6.49 -9.15 -0.54
CA TRP A 91 6.61 -8.42 0.71
C TRP A 91 8.07 -8.01 0.93
N LEU A 92 8.29 -6.72 1.11
CA LEU A 92 9.61 -6.18 1.46
C LEU A 92 9.75 -6.19 2.97
N ASP A 93 10.43 -7.23 3.47
CA ASP A 93 10.77 -7.36 4.89
C ASP A 93 11.95 -6.43 5.22
N VAL A 94 11.67 -5.38 5.98
CA VAL A 94 12.65 -4.38 6.41
C VAL A 94 12.60 -4.35 7.94
N PRO A 95 13.75 -4.42 8.63
CA PRO A 95 13.76 -4.38 10.10
C PRO A 95 13.01 -3.16 10.66
N LEU A 96 12.23 -3.38 11.71
CA LEU A 96 11.38 -2.35 12.35
C LEU A 96 12.18 -1.11 12.75
N ASP A 97 13.38 -1.28 13.30
CA ASP A 97 14.25 -0.17 13.72
C ASP A 97 14.63 0.73 12.53
N ALA A 98 14.93 0.13 11.38
CA ALA A 98 15.24 0.85 10.15
C ALA A 98 14.02 1.56 9.58
N LEU A 99 12.81 1.00 9.76
CA LEU A 99 11.57 1.65 9.36
C LEU A 99 11.22 2.83 10.26
N ALA A 100 11.38 2.68 11.58
CA ALA A 100 11.12 3.72 12.56
C ALA A 100 12.01 4.94 12.33
N GLN A 101 13.31 4.72 12.07
CA GLN A 101 14.24 5.79 11.74
C GLN A 101 13.81 6.56 10.48
N ARG A 102 13.45 5.85 9.40
CA ARG A 102 13.00 6.49 8.15
C ARG A 102 11.71 7.26 8.30
N ILE A 103 10.78 6.79 9.12
CA ILE A 103 9.53 7.50 9.40
C ILE A 103 9.80 8.77 10.24
N PHE A 104 10.70 8.67 11.22
CA PHE A 104 11.13 9.83 12.02
C PHE A 104 11.78 10.91 11.15
N ASP A 105 12.64 10.52 10.21
CA ASP A 105 13.37 11.44 9.34
C ASP A 105 12.46 12.12 8.28
N VAL A 106 11.39 11.46 7.83
CA VAL A 106 10.50 11.95 6.74
C VAL A 106 9.19 12.56 7.26
N GLY A 107 8.77 12.23 8.48
CA GLY A 107 7.51 12.69 9.08
C GLY A 107 6.27 11.86 8.68
N THR A 108 5.18 12.00 9.45
CA THR A 108 3.93 11.22 9.30
C THR A 108 2.79 11.97 8.61
N GLY A 109 3.10 13.07 7.90
CA GLY A 109 2.09 14.03 7.41
C GLY A 109 1.08 13.48 6.40
N SER A 110 1.37 12.35 5.74
CA SER A 110 0.58 11.87 4.60
C SER A 110 -0.45 10.79 4.94
N ARG A 111 -0.27 10.02 6.04
CA ARG A 111 -1.19 8.92 6.41
C ARG A 111 -1.07 8.55 7.89
N PRO A 112 -2.18 8.36 8.62
CA PRO A 112 -2.12 7.75 9.94
C PRO A 112 -1.46 6.38 9.86
N LEU A 113 -0.43 6.17 10.67
CA LEU A 113 0.10 4.82 10.88
C LEU A 113 -0.99 3.99 11.55
N LEU A 114 -1.07 2.71 11.20
CA LEU A 114 -1.97 1.79 11.89
C LEU A 114 -1.74 1.94 13.41
N PRO A 115 -2.80 2.03 14.23
CA PRO A 115 -2.62 2.04 15.67
C PRO A 115 -1.77 0.83 16.07
N ASN A 116 -0.79 1.04 16.94
CA ASN A 116 -0.08 -0.05 17.62
C ASN A 116 -1.12 -0.85 18.44
N GLU A 117 -1.79 -1.80 17.80
CA GLU A 117 -2.21 -2.99 18.52
C GLU A 117 -0.93 -3.78 18.74
N SER A 118 -0.50 -3.81 19.99
CA SER A 118 0.59 -4.63 20.53
C SER A 118 0.25 -6.12 20.37
N GLY A 119 0.18 -6.57 19.13
CA GLY A 119 -0.27 -7.89 18.72
C GLY A 119 0.46 -8.22 17.44
N ASP A 120 1.47 -9.06 17.60
CA ASP A 120 2.37 -9.61 16.59
C ASP A 120 1.74 -9.64 15.18
N ILE A 121 2.07 -8.65 14.32
CA ILE A 121 1.53 -8.54 12.96
C ILE A 121 1.87 -9.80 12.15
N TYR A 122 2.94 -10.49 12.53
CA TYR A 122 3.37 -11.77 11.97
C TYR A 122 2.36 -12.91 12.23
N SER A 123 1.63 -12.89 13.36
CA SER A 123 0.63 -13.92 13.68
C SER A 123 -0.61 -13.90 12.78
N LYS A 124 -0.86 -12.80 12.07
CA LYS A 124 -1.97 -12.68 11.09
C LYS A 124 -1.54 -12.99 9.65
N LEU A 125 -0.25 -13.27 9.43
CA LEU A 125 0.34 -13.55 8.11
C LEU A 125 0.53 -15.05 7.81
N ASP A 126 -0.05 -15.95 8.63
CA ASP A 126 -0.19 -17.39 8.36
C ASP A 126 -1.17 -17.70 7.20
N ILE A 127 -1.04 -16.98 6.08
CA ILE A 127 -1.80 -17.19 4.84
C ILE A 127 -0.88 -17.77 3.74
N PHE A 128 0.36 -18.10 4.08
CA PHE A 128 1.34 -18.72 3.17
C PHE A 128 1.66 -20.20 3.47
N SER A 129 0.83 -20.88 4.27
CA SER A 129 0.90 -22.35 4.46
C SER A 129 0.02 -23.10 3.46
#